data_AF-A0A318NC45-F1
#
_entry.id   AF-A0A318NC45-F1
#
_cell.length_a   1.000
_cell.length_b   1.000
_cell.length_c   1.000
_cell.angle_alpha   90.00
_cell.angle_beta   90.00
_cell.angle_gamma   90.00
#
_symmetry.space_group_name_H-M   'P 1'
#
loop_
_entity.id
_entity.type
_entity.pdbx_description
1 polymer ?
#
loop_
_entity_poly.entity_id
_entity_poly.type
_entity_poly.pdbx_seq_one_letter_code
_entity_poly.pdbx_strand_id
1 'polypeptide(L)' 'MRKSPQNIAYNDLYGVCEHYFGKPRQAGTSHAVFKMPWAGDPRVNIQNDKGRAKAYQVRQVLRAIDKKEAM' A
#
# COMPACT_ATOMS: atom_id res chain seq x y z
N MET A 1 7.90 3.48 -8.12
CA MET A 1 6.79 2.49 -8.09
C MET A 1 6.16 2.19 -9.44
N ARG A 2 5.66 3.18 -10.22
CA ARG A 2 4.91 2.92 -11.48
C ARG A 2 5.72 2.21 -12.58
N LYS A 3 6.99 2.59 -12.78
CA LYS A 3 7.87 2.00 -13.82
C LYS A 3 8.48 0.64 -13.44
N SER A 4 8.56 0.33 -12.14
CA SER A 4 9.11 -0.95 -11.66
C SER A 4 8.43 -1.36 -10.35
N PRO A 5 7.23 -1.96 -10.41
CA PRO A 5 6.49 -2.37 -9.22
C PRO A 5 7.09 -3.61 -8.53
N GLN A 6 7.99 -4.33 -9.20
CA GLN A 6 8.65 -5.53 -8.66
C GLN A 6 9.87 -5.18 -7.79
N ASN A 7 10.44 -3.98 -7.99
CA ASN A 7 11.68 -3.56 -7.33
C ASN A 7 11.43 -2.53 -6.22
N ILE A 8 10.42 -2.75 -5.37
CA ILE A 8 10.07 -1.80 -4.29
C ILE A 8 10.36 -2.43 -2.92
N ALA A 9 11.07 -1.70 -2.05
CA ALA A 9 11.28 -2.13 -0.67
C ALA A 9 9.97 -2.03 0.11
N TYR A 10 9.77 -2.94 1.07
CA TYR A 10 8.55 -2.94 1.88
C TYR A 10 8.39 -1.62 2.65
N ASN A 11 9.46 -1.11 3.25
CA ASN A 11 9.44 0.12 4.04
C ASN A 11 9.09 1.35 3.20
N ASP A 12 9.56 1.42 1.96
CA ASP A 12 9.18 2.51 1.04
C ASP A 12 7.68 2.45 0.73
N LEU A 13 7.15 1.25 0.45
CA LEU A 13 5.72 1.08 0.20
C LEU A 13 4.88 1.43 1.44
N TYR A 14 5.35 1.03 2.62
CA TYR A 14 4.71 1.31 3.90
C TYR A 14 4.64 2.82 4.16
N GLY A 15 5.75 3.54 3.98
CA GLY A 15 5.79 5.00 4.13
C GLY A 15 4.87 5.73 3.14
N VAL A 16 4.81 5.27 1.89
CA VAL A 16 3.85 5.78 0.90
C VAL A 16 2.41 5.54 1.38
N CYS A 17 2.09 4.34 1.86
CA CYS A 17 0.75 4.05 2.37
C CYS A 17 0.40 4.91 3.58
N GLU A 18 1.33 5.14 4.51
CA GLU A 18 1.12 6.02 5.66
C GLU A 18 0.90 7.48 5.24
N HIS A 19 1.64 7.96 4.23
CA HIS A 19 1.49 9.31 3.72
C HIS A 19 0.11 9.53 3.09
N TYR A 20 -0.35 8.63 2.21
CA TYR A 20 -1.60 8.80 1.48
C TYR A 20 -2.84 8.36 2.27
N PHE A 21 -2.74 7.30 3.08
CA PHE A 21 -3.88 6.67 3.74
C PHE A 21 -3.88 6.87 5.26
N GLY A 22 -2.81 7.43 5.84
CA GLY A 22 -2.64 7.56 7.28
C GLY A 22 -2.18 6.27 7.94
N LYS A 23 -2.24 6.22 9.27
CA LYS A 23 -1.77 5.05 10.04
C LYS A 23 -2.52 3.78 9.63
N PRO A 24 -1.83 2.64 9.52
CA PRO A 24 -2.49 1.37 9.24
C PRO A 24 -3.49 1.03 10.35
N ARG A 25 -4.61 0.42 9.97
CA ARG A 25 -5.59 -0.10 10.91
C ARG A 25 -5.03 -1.30 11.68
N GLN A 26 -4.24 -2.12 11.00
CA GLN A 26 -3.55 -3.26 11.57
C GLN A 26 -2.13 -3.29 11.01
N ALA A 27 -1.14 -3.38 11.88
CA ALA A 27 0.26 -3.56 11.51
C ALA A 27 0.85 -4.70 12.34
N GLY A 28 1.52 -5.62 11.66
CA GLY A 28 2.37 -6.65 12.24
C GLY A 28 3.81 -6.48 11.76
N THR A 29 4.67 -7.45 12.08
CA THR A 29 6.09 -7.42 11.70
C THR A 29 6.32 -7.53 10.19
N SER A 30 5.39 -8.17 9.45
CA SER A 30 5.51 -8.39 8.01
C SER A 30 4.27 -8.02 7.19
N HIS A 31 3.22 -7.49 7.82
CA HIS A 31 1.99 -7.10 7.11
C HIS A 31 1.46 -5.78 7.65
N ALA A 32 0.84 -5.00 6.79
CA ALA A 32 0.08 -3.83 7.20
C ALA A 32 -1.18 -3.67 6.35
N VAL A 33 -2.29 -3.33 7.01
CA VAL A 33 -3.60 -3.13 6.39
C VAL A 33 -4.04 -1.68 6.60
N PHE A 34 -4.27 -0.98 5.49
CA PHE A 34 -4.67 0.42 5.45
C PHE A 34 -6.16 0.54 5.12
N LYS A 35 -6.84 1.46 5.81
CA LYS A 35 -8.25 1.80 5.56
C LYS A 35 -8.30 2.95 4.54
N MET A 36 -9.16 2.81 3.54
CA MET A 36 -9.35 3.85 2.54
C MET A 36 -10.36 4.91 3.00
N PRO A 37 -10.24 6.17 2.53
CA PRO A 37 -11.13 7.26 2.93
C PRO A 37 -12.52 7.23 2.27
N TRP A 38 -12.76 6.38 1.26
CA TRP A 38 -14.06 6.25 0.59
C TRP A 38 -14.89 5.08 1.12
N ALA A 39 -16.22 5.16 0.91
CA ALA A 39 -17.16 4.11 1.27
C ALA A 39 -16.96 2.84 0.40
N GLY A 40 -17.07 1.67 1.02
CA GLY A 40 -16.89 0.36 0.39
C GLY A 40 -15.51 -0.29 0.62
N ASP A 41 -15.34 -1.50 0.09
CA ASP A 41 -14.02 -2.14 -0.10
C ASP A 41 -13.42 -1.65 -1.44
N PRO A 42 -12.09 -1.58 -1.61
CA PRO A 42 -11.09 -2.43 -0.98
C PRO A 42 -10.19 -1.72 0.03
N ARG A 43 -9.87 -2.41 1.14
CA ARG A 43 -8.68 -2.15 1.96
C ARG A 43 -7.41 -2.42 1.16
N VAL A 44 -6.33 -1.73 1.49
CA VAL A 44 -5.01 -2.01 0.93
C VAL A 44 -4.22 -2.81 1.95
N ASN A 45 -3.82 -4.03 1.59
CA ASN A 45 -2.95 -4.88 2.41
C ASN A 45 -1.59 -5.01 1.72
N ILE A 46 -0.52 -4.66 2.45
CA ILE A 46 0.86 -4.82 2.02
C ILE A 46 1.55 -5.87 2.87
N GLN A 47 2.41 -6.66 2.23
CA GLN A 47 3.17 -7.75 2.86
C GLN A 47 4.64 -7.58 2.52
N ASN A 48 5.46 -7.77 3.53
CA ASN A 48 6.90 -7.89 3.44
C ASN A 48 7.26 -9.31 2.98
N ASP A 49 7.96 -9.39 1.86
CA ASP A 49 8.57 -10.59 1.32
C ASP A 49 10.09 -10.37 1.28
N LYS A 50 10.77 -10.80 2.36
CA LYS A 50 12.23 -10.73 2.53
C LYS A 50 12.82 -9.33 2.25
N GLY A 51 12.17 -8.29 2.77
CA GLY A 51 12.55 -6.87 2.61
C GLY A 51 11.88 -6.16 1.44
N ARG A 52 11.15 -6.88 0.58
CA ARG A 52 10.48 -6.33 -0.61
C ARG A 52 8.97 -6.33 -0.44
N ALA A 53 8.29 -5.42 -1.12
CA ALA A 53 6.85 -5.50 -1.26
C ALA A 53 6.47 -6.44 -2.41
N LYS A 54 5.35 -7.16 -2.26
CA LYS A 54 4.82 -7.96 -3.37
C LYS A 54 4.33 -7.04 -4.49
N ALA A 55 4.75 -7.33 -5.72
CA ALA A 55 4.49 -6.46 -6.88
C ALA A 55 3.01 -6.21 -7.15
N TYR A 56 2.13 -7.18 -6.85
CA TYR A 56 0.69 -6.99 -7.01
C TYR A 56 0.12 -6.02 -5.96
N GLN A 57 0.65 -6.01 -4.74
CA GLN A 57 0.24 -5.09 -3.69
C GLN A 57 0.70 -3.67 -4.01
N VAL A 58 1.90 -3.51 -4.55
CA VAL A 58 2.37 -2.24 -5.11
C VAL A 58 1.38 -1.70 -6.15
N ARG A 59 0.90 -2.55 -7.07
CA ARG A 59 -0.12 -2.15 -8.05
C ARG A 59 -1.46 -1.79 -7.41
N GLN A 60 -1.90 -2.51 -6.37
CA GLN A 60 -3.12 -2.19 -5.62
C GLN A 60 -3.01 -0.83 -4.92
N VAL A 61 -1.87 -0.56 -4.27
CA VAL A 61 -1.57 0.73 -3.65
C VAL A 61 -1.64 1.86 -4.67
N LEU A 62 -1.01 1.68 -5.84
CA LEU A 62 -1.05 2.70 -6.90
C LEU A 62 -2.48 2.99 -7.37
N ARG A 63 -3.31 1.96 -7.59
CA ARG A 63 -4.72 2.13 -7.96
C ARG A 63 -5.51 2.86 -6.87
N ALA A 64 -5.23 2.57 -5.61
CA ALA A 64 -5.88 3.24 -4.49
C ALA A 64 -5.46 4.72 -4.39
N ILE A 65 -4.18 5.03 -4.64
CA ILE A 65 -3.71 6.42 -4.74
C ILE A 65 -4.41 7.12 -5.91
N ASP A 66 -4.41 6.51 -7.10
CA ASP A 66 -5.08 7.09 -8.29
C ASP A 66 -6.55 7.41 -8.03
N LYS A 67 -7.26 6.53 -7.31
CA LYS A 67 -8.65 6.78 -6.90
C LYS A 67 -8.78 7.92 -5.89
N LYS A 68 -7.87 8.00 -4.92
CA LYS A 68 -7.88 9.05 -3.89
C LYS A 68 -7.69 10.44 -4.51
N GLU A 69 -6.77 10.56 -5.45
CA GLU A 69 -6.45 11.83 -6.12
C GLU A 69 -7.52 12.25 -7.15
N ALA A 70 -8.32 11.30 -7.63
CA ALA A 70 -9.43 11.55 -8.55
C ALA A 70 -10.77 11.86 -7.85
N MET A 71 -10.80 11.82 -6.51
CA MET A 71 -11.95 12.24 -5.69
C MET A 71 -11.80 13.68 -5.24
#